data_AF-A0AAV5J2M0-F1
#
_entry.id   AF-A0AAV5J2M0-F1
#
_cell.length_a   1.000
_cell.length_b   1.000
_cell.length_c   1.000
_cell.angle_alpha   90.00
_cell.angle_beta   90.00
_cell.angle_gamma   90.00
#
_symmetry.space_group_name_H-M   'P 1'
#
loop_
_entity.id
_entity.type
_entity.pdbx_description
1 polymer ?
#
loop_
_entity_poly.entity_id
_entity_poly.type
_entity_poly.pdbx_seq_one_letter_code
_entity_poly.pdbx_strand_id
1 'polypeptide(L)'
;MELYVKGASLQVGNITLILMFVVQGRRGNPARQEIELTTASSVDNGTHWGQQVFFLHPSVQVSEGSDINISFSMNGSKENHRLMEVEFGCDIRHSSGKMHPLIKKRFYIE
;
A
#
# COMPACT_ATOMS: atom_id res chain seq x y z
N MET A 1 18.16 -1.73 11.33
CA MET A 1 17.37 -1.16 10.25
C MET A 1 16.23 -2.13 10.01
N GLU A 2 15.01 -1.66 10.15
CA GLU A 2 13.79 -2.43 9.88
C GLU A 2 12.99 -1.64 8.83
N LEU A 3 12.53 -2.35 7.80
CA LEU A 3 11.72 -1.79 6.72
C LEU A 3 10.26 -2.08 7.04
N TYR A 4 9.45 -1.02 7.08
CA TYR A 4 8.03 -1.11 7.33
C TYR A 4 7.26 -0.64 6.10
N VAL A 5 6.26 -1.42 5.68
CA VAL A 5 5.25 -0.97 4.73
C VAL A 5 4.24 -0.13 5.50
N LYS A 6 4.21 1.19 5.27
CA LYS A 6 3.19 2.08 5.85
C LYS A 6 2.04 2.24 4.85
N GLY A 7 1.16 1.25 4.81
CA GLY A 7 -0.24 1.39 4.39
C GLY A 7 -0.51 1.51 2.89
N ALA A 8 -1.82 1.52 2.59
CA ALA A 8 -2.45 1.70 1.30
C ALA A 8 -3.24 3.02 1.33
N SER A 9 -3.06 3.92 0.38
CA SER A 9 -3.81 5.19 0.32
C SER A 9 -4.91 5.15 -0.73
N LEU A 10 -6.16 5.31 -0.31
CA LEU A 10 -7.31 5.50 -1.20
C LEU A 10 -7.35 6.94 -1.74
N GLN A 11 -7.51 7.14 -3.05
CA GLN A 11 -7.87 8.44 -3.60
C GLN A 11 -9.40 8.52 -3.76
N VAL A 12 -10.01 9.64 -3.36
CA VAL A 12 -11.47 9.82 -3.44
C VAL A 12 -11.92 9.61 -4.89
N GLY A 13 -12.92 8.73 -5.07
CA GLY A 13 -13.46 8.35 -6.38
C GLY A 13 -12.96 7.01 -6.90
N ASN A 14 -11.68 6.63 -6.71
CA ASN A 14 -11.13 5.37 -7.22
C ASN A 14 -10.18 4.70 -6.22
N ILE A 15 -10.23 3.38 -6.12
CA ILE A 15 -9.24 2.64 -5.33
C ILE A 15 -7.91 2.56 -6.09
N THR A 16 -6.90 3.22 -5.56
CA THR A 16 -5.49 3.11 -5.95
C THR A 16 -4.71 2.58 -4.76
N LEU A 17 -3.78 1.66 -4.99
CA LEU A 17 -2.89 1.19 -3.93
C LEU A 17 -1.53 1.88 -4.11
N ILE A 18 -1.14 2.68 -3.13
CA ILE A 18 0.15 3.35 -3.06
C ILE A 18 0.96 2.68 -1.96
N LEU A 19 2.10 2.09 -2.31
CA LEU A 19 3.02 1.48 -1.36
C LEU A 19 4.10 2.49 -0.95
N MET A 20 4.28 2.66 0.35
CA MET A 20 5.27 3.56 0.93
C MET A 20 6.11 2.82 1.96
N PHE A 21 7.39 3.15 2.01
CA PHE A 21 8.34 2.53 2.92
C PHE A 21 8.81 3.52 3.97
N VAL A 22 8.95 3.01 5.19
CA VAL A 22 9.58 3.72 6.29
C VAL A 22 10.71 2.89 6.84
N VAL A 23 11.83 3.55 7.12
CA VAL A 23 12.99 2.91 7.71
C VAL A 23 13.32 3.50 9.07
N GLN A 24 13.48 2.62 10.07
CA GLN A 24 13.79 2.98 11.46
C GLN A 24 14.98 2.18 12.03
N GLY A 25 15.55 2.69 13.11
CA GLY A 25 16.61 2.04 13.89
C GLY A 25 16.14 0.77 14.60
N ARG A 26 17.07 -0.08 15.09
CA ARG A 26 16.69 -1.30 15.84
C ARG A 26 16.36 -0.96 17.28
N ARG A 27 15.28 -1.55 17.84
CA ARG A 27 14.92 -1.39 19.26
C ARG A 27 15.94 -1.96 20.23
N GLY A 28 16.59 -3.09 19.88
CA GLY A 28 17.56 -3.76 20.75
C GLY A 28 18.93 -3.07 20.86
N ASN A 29 19.18 -2.03 20.04
CA ASN A 29 20.33 -1.15 20.15
C ASN A 29 19.89 0.24 19.69
N PRO A 30 19.18 0.98 20.57
CA PRO A 30 18.51 2.21 20.19
C PRO A 30 19.53 3.28 19.80
N ALA A 31 19.21 4.02 18.74
CA ALA A 31 20.00 5.18 18.36
C ALA A 31 19.85 6.29 19.42
N ARG A 32 20.87 7.16 19.53
CA ARG A 32 20.80 8.36 20.37
C ARG A 32 19.67 9.32 19.94
N GLN A 33 19.37 9.32 18.65
CA GLN A 33 18.27 10.06 18.04
C GLN A 33 17.65 9.18 16.96
N GLU A 34 16.32 9.06 16.98
CA GLU A 34 15.58 8.39 15.94
C GLU A 34 15.43 9.33 14.74
N ILE A 35 15.73 8.81 13.54
CA ILE A 35 15.55 9.51 12.28
C ILE A 35 14.67 8.63 11.42
N GLU A 36 13.53 9.16 10.99
CA GLU A 36 12.61 8.49 10.08
C GLU A 36 12.92 8.92 8.64
N LEU A 37 13.19 7.95 7.76
CA LEU A 37 13.18 8.17 6.32
C LEU A 37 11.89 7.59 5.76
N THR A 38 11.11 8.41 5.05
CA THR A 38 9.80 8.03 4.51
C THR A 38 9.72 8.34 3.01
N THR A 39 9.04 7.49 2.26
CA THR A 39 8.67 7.75 0.85
C THR A 39 7.21 8.18 0.72
N ALA A 40 6.61 8.65 1.83
CA ALA A 40 5.23 9.09 1.84
C ALA A 40 4.95 10.24 0.86
N SER A 41 3.70 10.35 0.42
CA SER A 41 3.30 11.44 -0.48
C SER A 41 3.57 12.80 0.16
N SER A 42 4.37 13.61 -0.54
CA SER A 42 4.76 14.95 -0.14
C SER A 42 4.95 15.81 -1.38
N VAL A 43 4.48 17.06 -1.30
CA VAL A 43 4.67 18.05 -2.36
C VAL A 43 6.14 18.48 -2.44
N ASP A 44 6.80 18.62 -1.29
CA ASP A 44 8.13 19.22 -1.20
C ASP A 44 9.25 18.20 -0.96
N ASN A 45 8.91 17.01 -0.45
CA ASN A 45 9.90 16.02 0.03
C ASN A 45 9.87 14.72 -0.79
N GLY A 46 9.90 14.85 -2.12
CA GLY A 46 10.04 13.69 -3.01
C GLY A 46 11.36 12.96 -2.81
N THR A 47 11.36 11.64 -2.96
CA THR A 47 12.57 10.81 -2.96
C THR A 47 12.77 10.19 -4.35
N HIS A 48 14.00 9.82 -4.69
CA HIS A 48 14.29 9.16 -5.97
C HIS A 48 13.62 7.78 -6.12
N TRP A 49 13.21 7.14 -5.02
CA TRP A 49 12.40 5.92 -5.04
C TRP A 49 10.95 6.17 -5.45
N GLY A 50 10.44 7.39 -5.26
CA GLY A 50 9.05 7.72 -5.53
C GLY A 50 8.08 6.88 -4.71
N GLN A 51 7.01 6.44 -5.38
CA GLN A 51 5.99 5.55 -4.83
C GLN A 51 5.66 4.45 -5.85
N GLN A 52 5.36 3.25 -5.37
CA GLN A 52 4.82 2.20 -6.22
C GLN A 52 3.29 2.30 -6.25
N VAL A 53 2.73 2.43 -7.46
CA VAL A 53 1.29 2.58 -7.68
C VAL A 53 0.74 1.35 -8.38
N PHE A 54 -0.34 0.78 -7.84
CA PHE A 54 -1.07 -0.32 -8.46
C PHE A 54 -2.49 0.12 -8.84
N PHE A 55 -2.83 -0.09 -10.11
CA PHE A 55 -4.12 0.27 -10.67
C PHE A 55 -5.09 -0.90 -10.60
N LEU A 56 -6.28 -0.65 -10.07
CA LEU A 56 -7.37 -1.61 -10.10
C LEU A 56 -8.17 -1.45 -11.40
N HIS A 57 -8.26 -2.55 -12.16
CA HIS A 57 -9.11 -2.62 -13.34
C HIS A 57 -10.15 -3.75 -13.21
N PRO A 58 -11.44 -3.48 -13.43
CA PRO A 58 -12.02 -2.15 -13.67
C PRO A 58 -11.89 -1.23 -12.45
N SER A 59 -11.90 0.09 -12.68
CA SER A 59 -11.87 1.09 -11.60
C SER A 59 -13.11 0.96 -10.74
N VAL A 60 -12.94 1.07 -9.42
CA VAL A 60 -14.06 0.92 -8.48
C VAL A 60 -14.39 2.26 -7.84
N GLN A 61 -15.63 2.69 -8.08
CA GLN A 61 -16.16 3.94 -7.55
C GLN A 61 -16.50 3.78 -6.07
N VAL A 62 -15.94 4.67 -5.25
CA VAL A 62 -16.20 4.70 -3.81
C VAL A 62 -16.66 6.09 -3.40
N SER A 63 -17.69 6.13 -2.57
CA SER A 63 -18.27 7.38 -2.04
C SER A 63 -17.84 7.59 -0.59
N GLU A 64 -17.85 8.84 -0.15
CA GLU A 64 -17.66 9.19 1.25
C GLU A 64 -18.62 8.39 2.15
N GLY A 65 -18.11 7.94 3.30
CA GLY A 65 -18.84 7.08 4.24
C GLY A 65 -18.93 5.60 3.84
N SER A 66 -18.29 5.17 2.75
CA SER A 66 -18.14 3.75 2.46
C SER A 66 -17.09 3.13 3.39
N ASP A 67 -17.37 1.94 3.89
CA ASP A 67 -16.45 1.13 4.69
C ASP A 67 -15.64 0.23 3.75
N ILE A 68 -14.32 0.28 3.88
CA ILE A 68 -13.39 -0.43 3.01
C ILE A 68 -12.46 -1.25 3.86
N ASN A 69 -12.52 -2.57 3.70
CA ASN A 69 -11.56 -3.49 4.29
C ASN A 69 -10.56 -3.91 3.21
N ILE A 70 -9.27 -3.73 3.50
CA ILE A 70 -8.18 -4.06 2.60
C ILE A 70 -7.34 -5.16 3.24
N SER A 71 -7.12 -6.23 2.49
CA SER A 71 -6.07 -7.21 2.78
C SER A 71 -4.94 -7.06 1.78
N PHE A 72 -3.71 -7.12 2.27
CA PHE A 72 -2.51 -6.97 1.47
C PHE A 72 -1.48 -7.98 1.93
N SER A 73 -0.92 -8.74 1.00
CA SER A 73 0.21 -9.64 1.23
C SER A 73 1.27 -9.40 0.17
N MET A 74 2.53 -9.59 0.55
CA MET A 74 3.65 -9.38 -0.34
C MET A 74 4.70 -10.46 -0.09
N ASN A 75 5.10 -11.16 -1.14
CA ASN A 75 6.02 -12.29 -1.07
C ASN A 75 7.11 -12.14 -2.12
N GLY A 76 8.30 -12.68 -1.86
CA GLY A 76 9.32 -12.82 -2.91
C GLY A 76 8.86 -13.81 -3.97
N SER A 77 9.10 -13.51 -5.25
CA SER A 77 8.80 -14.44 -6.35
C SER A 77 9.64 -15.71 -6.25
N LYS A 78 9.05 -16.84 -6.69
CA LYS A 78 9.75 -18.13 -6.78
C LYS A 78 10.74 -18.19 -7.94
N GLU A 79 10.53 -17.40 -8.98
CA GLU A 79 11.35 -17.41 -10.20
C GLU A 79 12.62 -16.58 -10.02
N ASN A 80 12.49 -15.43 -9.35
CA ASN A 80 13.61 -14.54 -9.07
C ASN A 80 13.37 -13.84 -7.72
N HIS A 81 14.26 -14.10 -6.76
CA HIS A 81 14.18 -13.56 -5.40
C HIS A 81 14.33 -12.03 -5.32
N ARG A 82 14.65 -11.36 -6.42
CA ARG A 82 14.65 -9.89 -6.54
C ARG A 82 13.29 -9.31 -6.88
N LEU A 83 12.37 -10.13 -7.43
CA LEU A 83 11.02 -9.71 -7.80
C LEU A 83 10.07 -10.00 -6.65
N MET A 84 8.97 -9.25 -6.59
CA MET A 84 7.96 -9.41 -5.55
C MET A 84 6.58 -9.64 -6.16
N GLU A 85 5.81 -10.53 -5.55
CA GLU A 85 4.41 -10.77 -5.83
C GLU A 85 3.57 -10.13 -4.74
N VAL A 86 2.61 -9.30 -5.15
CA VAL A 86 1.69 -8.59 -4.26
C VAL A 86 0.31 -9.17 -4.45
N GLU A 87 -0.32 -9.66 -3.38
CA GLU A 87 -1.74 -10.02 -3.39
C GLU A 87 -2.54 -8.94 -2.66
N PHE A 88 -3.59 -8.47 -3.31
CA PHE A 88 -4.47 -7.43 -2.82
C PHE A 88 -5.91 -7.95 -2.81
N GLY A 89 -6.57 -7.84 -1.66
CA GLY A 89 -7.99 -8.10 -1.47
C GLY A 89 -8.69 -6.85 -0.97
N CYS A 90 -9.90 -6.58 -1.47
CA CYS A 90 -10.69 -5.44 -1.02
C CYS A 90 -12.18 -5.77 -0.95
N ASP A 91 -12.76 -5.57 0.23
CA ASP A 91 -14.19 -5.62 0.50
C ASP A 91 -14.71 -4.20 0.70
N ILE A 92 -15.72 -3.81 -0.09
CA ILE A 92 -16.30 -2.47 -0.05
C ILE A 92 -17.76 -2.57 0.33
N ARG A 93 -18.13 -1.86 1.40
CA ARG A 93 -19.51 -1.67 1.82
C ARG A 93 -19.86 -0.20 1.63
N HIS A 94 -20.72 0.08 0.66
CA HIS A 94 -21.19 1.44 0.41
C HIS A 94 -22.02 1.94 1.60
N SER A 95 -22.06 3.26 1.77
CA SER A 95 -22.91 3.93 2.78
C SER A 95 -24.40 3.60 2.64
N SER A 96 -24.86 3.21 1.45
CA SER A 96 -26.22 2.70 1.20
C SER A 96 -26.49 1.29 1.76
N GLY A 97 -25.48 0.62 2.34
CA GLY A 97 -25.54 -0.76 2.80
C GLY A 97 -25.30 -1.80 1.70
N LYS A 98 -25.21 -1.39 0.42
CA LYS A 98 -24.87 -2.29 -0.69
C LYS A 98 -23.40 -2.74 -0.57
N MET A 99 -23.17 -4.04 -0.77
CA MET A 99 -21.82 -4.59 -0.85
C MET A 99 -21.36 -4.71 -2.31
N HIS A 100 -20.12 -4.31 -2.57
CA HIS A 100 -19.44 -4.60 -3.83
C HIS A 100 -18.91 -6.04 -3.81
N PRO A 101 -18.85 -6.75 -4.96
CA PRO A 101 -18.12 -8.01 -5.04
C PRO A 101 -16.68 -7.87 -4.52
N LEU A 102 -16.22 -8.88 -3.78
CA LEU A 102 -14.84 -8.94 -3.28
C LEU A 102 -13.85 -8.82 -4.44
N ILE A 103 -12.97 -7.84 -4.35
CA ILE A 103 -11.93 -7.60 -5.35
C ILE A 103 -10.70 -8.37 -4.89
N LYS A 104 -10.16 -9.22 -5.77
CA LYS A 104 -8.85 -9.85 -5.58
C LYS A 104 -7.97 -9.58 -6.80
N LYS A 105 -6.78 -9.06 -6.57
CA LYS A 105 -5.79 -8.75 -7.61
C LYS A 105 -4.41 -9.20 -7.18
N ARG A 106 -3.62 -9.63 -8.17
CA ARG A 106 -2.19 -9.88 -8.00
C ARG A 106 -1.42 -8.89 -8.85
N PHE A 107 -0.36 -8.34 -8.28
CA PHE A 107 0.57 -7.45 -8.96
C PHE A 107 2.00 -7.97 -8.82
N TYR A 108 2.87 -7.50 -9.70
CA TYR A 108 4.28 -7.87 -9.74
C TYR A 108 5.12 -6.60 -9.66
N ILE A 109 6.19 -6.64 -8.88
CA ILE A 109 7.22 -5.60 -8.84
C ILE A 109 8.52 -6.21 -9.36
N GLU A 110 9.11 -5.54 -10.34
CA GLU A 110 10.32 -5.95 -11.04
C GLU A 110 11.56 -5.14 -10.66
#